data_AF-A0A8J5EB33-F1
#
_entry.id   AF-A0A8J5EB33-F1
#
_cell.length_a   1.000
_cell.length_b   1.000
_cell.length_c   1.000
_cell.angle_alpha   90.00
_cell.angle_beta   90.00
_cell.angle_gamma   90.00
#
_symmetry.space_group_name_H-M   'P 1'
#
loop_
_entity.id
_entity.type
_entity.pdbx_description
1 polymer ?
#
loop_
_entity_poly.entity_id
_entity_poly.type
_entity_poly.pdbx_seq_one_letter_code
_entity_poly.pdbx_strand_id
1 'polypeptide(L)'
;MDEVAFQRHKSYITSYECVSAVGKALPPLVVFKNRGVEDGWVKENMPGHNDYILFDNHASKLKPKKLIDKWLKEIILPKTVPANKDGWRLLIWDDNTAHDKWGYAKLFEQHKVRLVTMHCETVHFSAPVESTYTPEVKDKLSKLYKTTSIDEDKGEGYEHRWLKMIHEARTETFALENHKKAWIETGCFPPDEDTLYKQANEKRIKKPKSQWVIMAV
;
A
#
# COMPACT_ATOMS: atom_id res chain seq x y z
N MET A 1 4.19 -0.55 -1.06
CA MET A 1 5.53 -0.28 -0.48
C MET A 1 6.37 0.48 -1.49
N ASP A 2 5.74 0.90 -2.59
CA ASP A 2 5.30 2.29 -2.61
C ASP A 2 5.01 2.86 -1.21
N GLU A 3 5.69 3.94 -0.92
CA GLU A 3 5.75 4.59 0.37
C GLU A 3 5.18 6.00 0.21
N VAL A 4 4.10 6.28 0.93
CA VAL A 4 3.59 7.66 1.10
C VAL A 4 4.32 8.28 2.30
N ALA A 5 5.62 8.51 2.14
CA ALA A 5 6.43 9.18 3.15
C ALA A 5 6.15 10.68 3.20
N PHE A 6 6.03 11.22 4.42
CA PHE A 6 6.15 12.64 4.70
C PHE A 6 7.12 12.85 5.88
N GLN A 7 7.87 13.95 5.86
CA GLN A 7 8.92 14.26 6.85
C GLN A 7 8.65 15.61 7.54
N ARG A 8 8.44 15.59 8.86
CA ARG A 8 8.48 16.77 9.75
C ARG A 8 9.44 16.44 10.91
N HIS A 9 10.52 17.22 11.06
CA HIS A 9 11.57 17.09 12.10
C HIS A 9 11.99 15.65 12.49
N LYS A 10 12.74 14.96 11.61
CA LYS A 10 13.29 13.59 11.78
C LYS A 10 12.27 12.45 11.98
N SER A 11 10.99 12.75 12.17
CA SER A 11 9.92 11.75 12.17
C SER A 11 9.46 11.47 10.74
N TYR A 12 9.10 10.22 10.49
CA TYR A 12 8.56 9.76 9.21
C TYR A 12 7.31 8.92 9.48
N ILE A 13 6.31 9.06 8.62
CA ILE A 13 5.13 8.19 8.60
C ILE A 13 5.02 7.65 7.19
N THR A 14 4.82 6.33 7.09
CA THR A 14 4.86 5.58 5.85
C THR A 14 3.61 4.71 5.76
N SER A 15 2.72 4.99 4.82
CA SER A 15 1.66 4.03 4.44
C SER A 15 2.23 2.99 3.49
N TYR A 16 1.81 1.73 3.67
CA TYR A 16 2.05 0.64 2.74
C TYR A 16 0.71 0.08 2.23
N GLU A 17 0.50 0.20 0.93
CA GLU A 17 -0.77 -0.09 0.27
C GLU A 17 -0.83 -1.47 -0.38
N CYS A 18 -2.03 -2.03 -0.48
CA CYS A 18 -2.33 -3.24 -1.23
C CYS A 18 -3.76 -3.18 -1.79
N VAL A 19 -3.94 -3.68 -3.01
CA VAL A 19 -5.18 -3.55 -3.81
C VAL A 19 -5.46 -4.88 -4.50
N SER A 20 -6.74 -5.20 -4.70
CA SER A 20 -7.17 -6.44 -5.35
C SER A 20 -8.06 -6.19 -6.56
N ALA A 21 -7.80 -6.86 -7.67
CA ALA A 21 -8.44 -6.65 -8.98
C ALA A 21 -9.99 -6.68 -8.95
N VAL A 22 -10.56 -7.36 -7.96
CA VAL A 22 -12.01 -7.41 -7.67
C VAL A 22 -12.60 -6.12 -7.08
N GLY A 23 -11.90 -4.98 -7.19
CA GLY A 23 -12.44 -3.67 -6.81
C GLY A 23 -12.32 -3.33 -5.33
N LYS A 24 -11.28 -3.81 -4.63
CA LYS A 24 -11.08 -3.53 -3.20
C LYS A 24 -9.65 -3.08 -2.91
N ALA A 25 -9.49 -1.96 -2.22
CA ALA A 25 -8.27 -1.70 -1.46
C ALA A 25 -8.29 -2.49 -0.15
N LEU A 26 -7.14 -3.02 0.24
CA LEU A 26 -6.98 -3.64 1.55
C LEU A 26 -6.65 -2.58 2.61
N PRO A 27 -6.85 -2.89 3.90
CA PRO A 27 -6.34 -2.07 4.99
C PRO A 27 -4.81 -1.94 4.92
N PRO A 28 -4.26 -0.73 5.11
CA PRO A 28 -2.83 -0.49 4.97
C PRO A 28 -2.06 -0.96 6.20
N LEU A 29 -0.76 -1.14 6.00
CA LEU A 29 0.22 -1.21 7.07
C LEU A 29 0.84 0.18 7.22
N VAL A 30 0.53 0.89 8.29
CA VAL A 30 1.07 2.22 8.58
C VAL A 30 2.20 2.11 9.57
N VAL A 31 3.36 2.62 9.18
CA VAL A 31 4.59 2.55 9.96
C VAL A 31 5.04 3.96 10.32
N PHE A 32 5.03 4.26 11.61
CA PHE A 32 5.57 5.48 12.19
C PHE A 32 7.02 5.24 12.63
N LYS A 33 7.86 6.28 12.53
CA LYS A 33 9.29 6.22 12.82
C LYS A 33 9.69 7.43 13.65
N ASN A 34 10.28 7.15 14.81
CA ASN A 34 10.70 8.10 15.85
C ASN A 34 9.54 8.78 16.62
N ARG A 35 8.29 8.34 16.42
CA ARG A 35 7.11 8.75 17.16
C ARG A 35 5.96 7.79 16.85
N GLY A 36 4.97 7.68 17.74
CA GLY A 36 3.78 6.86 17.55
C GLY A 36 2.47 7.66 17.58
N VAL A 37 1.37 6.92 17.59
CA VAL A 37 -0.01 7.41 17.80
C VAL A 37 -0.63 6.64 18.97
N GLU A 38 -1.51 7.28 19.73
CA GLU A 38 -2.18 6.66 20.87
C GLU A 38 -3.38 5.81 20.44
N ASP A 39 -3.35 4.52 20.76
CA ASP A 39 -4.39 3.52 20.50
C ASP A 39 -5.83 4.01 20.81
N GLY A 40 -6.00 4.75 21.91
CA GLY A 40 -7.29 5.31 22.33
C GLY A 40 -7.77 6.43 21.41
N TRP A 41 -6.87 7.32 21.01
CA TRP A 41 -7.18 8.40 20.06
C TRP A 41 -7.65 7.83 18.72
N VAL A 42 -6.96 6.83 18.16
CA VAL A 42 -7.36 6.23 16.87
C VAL A 42 -8.77 5.63 16.94
N LYS A 43 -9.05 4.90 18.04
CA LYS A 43 -10.35 4.25 18.30
C LYS A 43 -11.52 5.22 18.32
N GLU A 44 -11.30 6.42 18.83
CA GLU A 44 -12.31 7.48 18.92
C GLU A 44 -12.40 8.36 17.65
N ASN A 45 -11.26 8.66 17.00
CA ASN A 45 -11.16 9.75 16.01
C ASN A 45 -11.10 9.30 14.54
N MET A 46 -11.06 7.99 14.25
CA MET A 46 -10.95 7.48 12.87
C MET A 46 -11.97 6.36 12.56
N PRO A 47 -13.25 6.65 12.37
CA PRO A 47 -14.23 5.63 11.97
C PRO A 47 -13.76 4.86 10.71
N GLY A 48 -13.56 3.54 10.85
CA GLY A 48 -13.03 2.67 9.78
C GLY A 48 -11.56 2.25 9.91
N HIS A 49 -10.76 2.85 10.82
CA HIS A 49 -9.36 2.44 11.04
C HIS A 49 -9.21 1.04 11.67
N ASN A 50 -10.27 0.41 12.18
CA ASN A 50 -10.20 -0.83 12.99
C ASN A 50 -9.43 -1.98 12.30
N ASP A 51 -9.36 -1.95 10.98
CA ASP A 51 -8.65 -2.92 10.16
C ASP A 51 -7.19 -2.52 9.81
N TYR A 52 -6.77 -1.28 10.07
CA TYR A 52 -5.43 -0.78 9.77
C TYR A 52 -4.43 -1.40 10.74
N ILE A 53 -3.25 -1.83 10.25
CA ILE A 53 -2.17 -2.26 11.13
C ILE A 53 -1.21 -1.09 11.35
N LEU A 54 -1.21 -0.56 12.57
CA LEU A 54 -0.36 0.57 12.99
C LEU A 54 0.87 0.07 13.76
N PHE A 55 2.05 0.67 13.54
CA PHE A 55 3.27 0.38 14.29
C PHE A 55 4.15 1.61 14.50
N ASP A 56 4.60 1.84 15.74
CA ASP A 56 5.69 2.78 16.05
C ASP A 56 7.04 2.04 16.18
N ASN A 57 8.09 2.58 15.57
CA ASN A 57 9.47 2.10 15.68
C ASN A 57 10.33 2.83 16.73
N HIS A 58 9.81 3.83 17.44
CA HIS A 58 10.53 4.57 18.49
C HIS A 58 11.13 3.64 19.56
N ALA A 59 10.45 2.53 19.88
CA ALA A 59 10.91 1.50 20.83
C ALA A 59 11.89 0.44 20.24
N SER A 60 12.37 0.63 19.00
CA SER A 60 13.44 -0.14 18.32
C SER A 60 13.15 -1.57 17.82
N LYS A 61 13.96 -2.01 16.84
CA LYS A 61 14.25 -3.41 16.42
C LYS A 61 13.19 -4.19 15.62
N LEU A 62 12.02 -3.66 15.30
CA LEU A 62 11.10 -4.32 14.34
C LEU A 62 11.64 -4.23 12.90
N LYS A 63 12.29 -5.30 12.43
CA LYS A 63 12.76 -5.41 11.03
C LYS A 63 11.58 -5.39 10.05
N PRO A 64 11.65 -4.72 8.88
CA PRO A 64 10.54 -4.63 7.91
C PRO A 64 9.89 -5.96 7.56
N LYS A 65 10.68 -7.03 7.38
CA LYS A 65 10.19 -8.41 7.17
C LYS A 65 9.19 -8.89 8.23
N LYS A 66 9.31 -8.50 9.51
CA LYS A 66 8.34 -8.85 10.56
C LYS A 66 7.04 -8.05 10.45
N LEU A 67 7.11 -6.80 9.99
CA LEU A 67 5.93 -5.96 9.76
C LEU A 67 5.12 -6.50 8.57
N ILE A 68 5.82 -6.88 7.50
CA ILE A 68 5.26 -7.58 6.33
C ILE A 68 4.64 -8.92 6.74
N ASP A 69 5.36 -9.76 7.51
CA ASP A 69 4.86 -11.07 7.96
C ASP A 69 3.56 -10.95 8.77
N LYS A 70 3.46 -9.97 9.68
CA LYS A 70 2.24 -9.68 10.43
C LYS A 70 1.10 -9.20 9.53
N TRP A 71 1.33 -8.20 8.68
CA TRP A 71 0.31 -7.67 7.76
C TRP A 71 -0.18 -8.72 6.74
N LEU A 72 0.72 -9.57 6.26
CA LEU A 72 0.40 -10.73 5.41
C LEU A 72 -0.60 -11.65 6.10
N LYS A 73 -0.30 -12.06 7.34
CA LYS A 73 -1.07 -13.08 8.08
C LYS A 73 -2.38 -12.54 8.63
N GLU A 74 -2.41 -11.30 9.09
CA GLU A 74 -3.59 -10.71 9.78
C GLU A 74 -4.55 -10.00 8.82
N ILE A 75 -4.05 -9.39 7.75
CA ILE A 75 -4.86 -8.58 6.82
C ILE A 75 -4.95 -9.23 5.44
N ILE A 76 -3.81 -9.46 4.79
CA ILE A 76 -3.81 -9.81 3.36
C ILE A 76 -4.43 -11.19 3.16
N LEU A 77 -3.90 -12.24 3.78
CA LEU A 77 -4.41 -13.60 3.58
C LEU A 77 -5.89 -13.76 4.01
N PRO A 78 -6.36 -13.21 5.15
CA PRO A 78 -7.77 -13.33 5.55
C PRO A 78 -8.75 -12.49 4.72
N LYS A 79 -8.43 -11.22 4.39
CA LYS A 79 -9.38 -10.33 3.70
C LYS A 79 -9.42 -10.52 2.18
N THR A 80 -8.52 -11.33 1.63
CA THR A 80 -8.48 -11.68 0.19
C THR A 80 -9.09 -13.04 -0.13
N VAL A 81 -9.66 -13.77 0.83
CA VAL A 81 -10.28 -15.08 0.58
C VAL A 81 -11.37 -14.97 -0.50
N PRO A 82 -11.29 -15.73 -1.61
CA PRO A 82 -12.27 -15.66 -2.68
C PRO A 82 -13.65 -16.19 -2.25
N ALA A 83 -14.71 -15.68 -2.89
CA ALA A 83 -16.09 -16.07 -2.57
C ALA A 83 -16.35 -17.58 -2.76
N ASN A 84 -15.78 -18.16 -3.83
CA ASN A 84 -15.54 -19.60 -3.88
C ASN A 84 -14.29 -19.91 -3.04
N LYS A 85 -14.48 -20.50 -1.85
CA LYS A 85 -13.40 -20.86 -0.91
C LYS A 85 -12.37 -21.84 -1.48
N ASP A 86 -12.72 -22.56 -2.56
CA ASP A 86 -11.80 -23.47 -3.24
C ASP A 86 -11.01 -22.84 -4.38
N GLY A 87 -11.33 -21.58 -4.74
CA GLY A 87 -10.61 -20.81 -5.74
C GLY A 87 -9.18 -20.47 -5.31
N TRP A 88 -8.26 -20.51 -6.27
CA TRP A 88 -6.94 -19.92 -6.14
C TRP A 88 -7.00 -18.42 -6.43
N ARG A 89 -6.12 -17.63 -5.81
CA ARG A 89 -5.88 -16.22 -6.16
C ARG A 89 -4.41 -15.97 -6.45
N LEU A 90 -4.16 -14.95 -7.27
CA LEU A 90 -2.83 -14.46 -7.53
C LEU A 90 -2.38 -13.54 -6.36
N LEU A 91 -1.08 -13.33 -6.24
CA LEU A 91 -0.50 -12.35 -5.34
C LEU A 91 0.76 -11.81 -6.03
N ILE A 92 0.68 -10.56 -6.47
CA ILE A 92 1.68 -9.91 -7.32
C ILE A 92 2.59 -9.06 -6.43
N TRP A 93 3.79 -9.56 -6.19
CA TRP A 93 4.82 -8.93 -5.36
C TRP A 93 6.01 -8.52 -6.22
N ASP A 94 6.82 -7.60 -5.74
CA ASP A 94 8.14 -7.28 -6.30
C ASP A 94 9.25 -8.15 -5.69
N ASP A 95 10.45 -8.06 -6.25
CA ASP A 95 11.64 -8.79 -5.78
C ASP A 95 12.44 -8.09 -4.65
N ASN A 96 11.75 -7.45 -3.71
CA ASN A 96 12.39 -6.92 -2.50
C ASN A 96 12.87 -8.06 -1.58
N THR A 97 14.12 -7.97 -1.12
CA THR A 97 14.78 -8.89 -0.17
C THR A 97 14.03 -9.09 1.16
N ALA A 98 13.05 -8.24 1.49
CA ALA A 98 12.15 -8.45 2.63
C ALA A 98 11.12 -9.58 2.40
N HIS A 99 10.85 -9.95 1.14
CA HIS A 99 9.94 -11.03 0.76
C HIS A 99 10.63 -12.39 0.85
N ASP A 100 10.28 -13.16 1.87
CA ASP A 100 10.74 -14.55 2.01
C ASP A 100 9.93 -15.49 1.12
N LYS A 101 10.17 -15.42 -0.19
CA LYS A 101 9.45 -16.21 -1.21
C LYS A 101 9.38 -17.71 -0.83
N TRP A 102 10.47 -18.24 -0.27
CA TRP A 102 10.58 -19.63 0.15
C TRP A 102 9.95 -19.88 1.53
N GLY A 103 10.19 -19.02 2.52
CA GLY A 103 9.59 -19.11 3.85
C GLY A 103 8.06 -19.00 3.84
N TYR A 104 7.47 -18.31 2.86
CA TYR A 104 6.03 -18.20 2.68
C TYR A 104 5.42 -19.27 1.75
N ALA A 105 6.20 -20.10 1.05
CA ALA A 105 5.68 -21.04 0.06
C ALA A 105 4.61 -21.99 0.64
N LYS A 106 4.87 -22.59 1.82
CA LYS A 106 3.89 -23.43 2.53
C LYS A 106 2.65 -22.65 2.98
N LEU A 107 2.83 -21.40 3.42
CA LEU A 107 1.74 -20.53 3.86
C LEU A 107 0.82 -20.17 2.69
N PHE A 108 1.38 -19.89 1.51
CA PHE A 108 0.63 -19.60 0.29
C PHE A 108 -0.14 -20.83 -0.23
N GLU A 109 0.49 -22.02 -0.24
CA GLU A 109 -0.19 -23.27 -0.61
C GLU A 109 -1.40 -23.53 0.30
N GLN A 110 -1.23 -23.37 1.62
CA GLN A 110 -2.30 -23.51 2.62
C GLN A 110 -3.46 -22.51 2.44
N HIS A 111 -3.20 -21.31 1.91
CA HIS A 111 -4.20 -20.26 1.71
C HIS A 111 -4.75 -20.19 0.28
N LYS A 112 -4.40 -21.13 -0.60
CA LYS A 112 -4.73 -21.11 -2.04
C LYS A 112 -4.27 -19.84 -2.76
N VAL A 113 -3.00 -19.46 -2.55
CA VAL A 113 -2.33 -18.31 -3.16
C VAL A 113 -1.23 -18.76 -4.12
N ARG A 114 -1.17 -18.15 -5.31
CA ARG A 114 -0.03 -18.24 -6.22
C ARG A 114 0.75 -16.92 -6.22
N LEU A 115 2.00 -16.96 -5.77
CA LEU A 115 2.90 -15.81 -5.81
C LEU A 115 3.44 -15.61 -7.22
N VAL A 116 3.31 -14.40 -7.76
CA VAL A 116 4.04 -13.92 -8.95
C VAL A 116 4.97 -12.81 -8.49
N THR A 117 6.24 -12.88 -8.89
CA THR A 117 7.23 -11.85 -8.51
C THR A 117 7.70 -11.05 -9.72
N MET A 118 7.37 -9.76 -9.73
CA MET A 118 7.78 -8.79 -10.74
C MET A 118 9.22 -8.35 -10.54
N HIS A 119 9.93 -8.09 -11.65
CA HIS A 119 11.25 -7.47 -11.59
C HIS A 119 11.10 -6.01 -11.13
N CYS A 120 11.96 -5.54 -10.22
CA CYS A 120 11.81 -4.20 -9.62
C CYS A 120 11.81 -3.06 -10.65
N GLU A 121 12.48 -3.24 -11.79
CA GLU A 121 12.49 -2.27 -12.89
C GLU A 121 11.15 -2.14 -13.65
N THR A 122 10.17 -3.05 -13.46
CA THR A 122 8.87 -2.99 -14.17
C THR A 122 7.72 -2.43 -13.32
N VAL A 123 7.85 -2.44 -12.00
CA VAL A 123 6.68 -2.29 -11.11
C VAL A 123 6.08 -0.87 -11.13
N HIS A 124 6.94 0.14 -11.23
CA HIS A 124 6.57 1.57 -11.37
C HIS A 124 5.77 1.92 -12.65
N PHE A 125 5.40 0.93 -13.45
CA PHE A 125 4.45 1.07 -14.54
C PHE A 125 3.41 -0.04 -14.64
N SER A 126 3.77 -1.27 -14.28
CA SER A 126 2.88 -2.43 -14.42
C SER A 126 2.07 -2.76 -13.16
N ALA A 127 2.34 -2.16 -12.00
CA ALA A 127 1.48 -2.31 -10.82
C ALA A 127 0.50 -1.12 -10.65
N PRO A 128 -0.82 -1.35 -10.53
CA PRO A 128 -1.84 -0.30 -10.35
C PRO A 128 -1.57 0.66 -9.18
N VAL A 129 -0.93 0.16 -8.11
CA VAL A 129 -0.51 0.98 -6.96
C VAL A 129 0.46 2.07 -7.38
N GLU A 130 1.47 1.71 -8.17
CA GLU A 130 2.62 2.59 -8.40
C GLU A 130 2.46 3.42 -9.68
N SER A 131 1.67 2.94 -10.65
CA SER A 131 1.27 3.72 -11.83
C SER A 131 0.22 4.80 -11.54
N THR A 132 -0.71 4.53 -10.62
CA THR A 132 -1.98 5.27 -10.53
C THR A 132 -2.34 5.66 -9.10
N TYR A 133 -2.59 4.70 -8.21
CA TYR A 133 -3.17 5.03 -6.89
C TYR A 133 -2.24 5.86 -6.01
N THR A 134 -0.95 5.53 -5.93
CA THR A 134 -0.03 6.26 -5.07
C THR A 134 0.30 7.68 -5.61
N PRO A 135 0.51 7.91 -6.92
CA PRO A 135 0.52 9.27 -7.48
C PRO A 135 -0.71 10.10 -7.08
N GLU A 136 -1.92 9.53 -7.19
CA GLU A 136 -3.16 10.22 -6.81
C GLU A 136 -3.25 10.48 -5.29
N VAL A 137 -2.96 9.49 -4.44
CA VAL A 137 -2.95 9.67 -2.98
C VAL A 137 -1.92 10.72 -2.57
N LYS A 138 -0.74 10.77 -3.21
CA LYS A 138 0.30 11.78 -2.97
C LYS A 138 -0.15 13.19 -3.39
N ASP A 139 -0.89 13.33 -4.49
CA ASP A 139 -1.48 14.61 -4.92
C ASP A 139 -2.64 15.06 -4.01
N LYS A 140 -3.59 14.17 -3.69
CA LYS A 140 -4.68 14.43 -2.74
C LYS A 140 -4.15 14.86 -1.37
N LEU A 141 -3.20 14.11 -0.81
CA LEU A 141 -2.55 14.45 0.45
C LEU A 141 -1.82 15.82 0.37
N SER A 142 -1.15 16.12 -0.76
CA SER A 142 -0.53 17.43 -1.04
C SER A 142 -1.52 18.59 -1.15
N LYS A 143 -2.78 18.32 -1.52
CA LYS A 143 -3.88 19.30 -1.52
C LYS A 143 -4.42 19.50 -0.10
N LEU A 144 -4.72 18.42 0.62
CA LEU A 144 -5.18 18.46 2.01
C LEU A 144 -4.19 19.22 2.92
N TYR A 145 -2.88 18.99 2.76
CA TYR A 145 -1.83 19.75 3.47
C TYR A 145 -1.84 21.27 3.21
N LYS A 146 -2.40 21.74 2.09
CA LYS A 146 -2.46 23.17 1.73
C LYS A 146 -3.78 23.82 2.15
N THR A 147 -4.84 23.03 2.31
CA THR A 147 -6.18 23.50 2.72
C THR A 147 -6.43 23.37 4.22
N THR A 148 -5.72 22.46 4.91
CA THR A 148 -5.71 22.40 6.38
C THR A 148 -5.23 23.73 6.95
N SER A 149 -6.01 24.35 7.83
CA SER A 149 -5.66 25.65 8.41
C SER A 149 -4.55 25.55 9.46
N ILE A 150 -3.77 26.64 9.63
CA ILE A 150 -2.71 26.70 10.67
C ILE A 150 -3.32 26.74 12.09
N ASP A 151 -4.60 27.13 12.24
CA ASP A 151 -5.28 27.13 13.52
C ASP A 151 -5.59 25.72 14.06
N GLU A 152 -5.60 24.69 13.20
CA GLU A 152 -5.65 23.28 13.62
C GLU A 152 -4.32 22.76 14.20
N ASP A 153 -3.20 23.49 14.12
CA ASP A 153 -1.93 23.12 14.78
C ASP A 153 -1.97 23.38 16.31
N LYS A 154 -3.08 23.89 16.86
CA LYS A 154 -3.30 24.18 18.30
C LYS A 154 -3.84 22.97 19.08
N GLY A 155 -3.20 21.81 18.95
CA GLY A 155 -3.35 20.71 19.91
C GLY A 155 -3.37 19.29 19.33
N GLU A 156 -3.79 19.11 18.09
CA GLU A 156 -3.79 17.77 17.47
C GLU A 156 -2.38 17.34 17.03
N GLY A 157 -2.04 16.08 17.29
CA GLY A 157 -0.76 15.48 16.89
C GLY A 157 -0.56 15.50 15.37
N TYR A 158 0.68 15.65 14.92
CA TYR A 158 1.00 15.60 13.48
C TYR A 158 0.60 14.24 12.87
N GLU A 159 0.82 13.18 13.64
CA GLU A 159 0.55 11.79 13.34
C GLU A 159 -0.96 11.53 13.22
N HIS A 160 -1.75 12.21 14.06
CA HIS A 160 -3.20 12.15 14.13
C HIS A 160 -3.82 12.79 12.86
N ARG A 161 -3.34 13.98 12.49
CA ARG A 161 -3.76 14.66 11.26
C ARG A 161 -3.33 13.90 10.00
N TRP A 162 -2.09 13.40 9.94
CA TRP A 162 -1.62 12.58 8.80
C TRP A 162 -2.53 11.36 8.61
N LEU A 163 -2.93 10.71 9.71
CA LEU A 163 -3.82 9.55 9.69
C LEU A 163 -5.23 9.87 9.17
N LYS A 164 -5.82 11.02 9.55
CA LYS A 164 -7.09 11.50 8.97
C LYS A 164 -6.95 11.74 7.47
N MET A 165 -5.96 12.54 7.06
CA MET A 165 -5.77 12.90 5.65
C MET A 165 -5.43 11.70 4.75
N ILE A 166 -4.66 10.71 5.23
CA ILE A 166 -4.41 9.49 4.45
C ILE A 166 -5.67 8.63 4.34
N HIS A 167 -6.51 8.55 5.38
CA HIS A 167 -7.77 7.81 5.31
C HIS A 167 -8.73 8.43 4.30
N GLU A 168 -8.87 9.76 4.30
CA GLU A 168 -9.64 10.52 3.31
C GLU A 168 -9.10 10.32 1.88
N ALA A 169 -7.82 10.60 1.65
CA ALA A 169 -7.19 10.48 0.33
C ALA A 169 -7.26 9.05 -0.24
N ARG A 170 -7.07 8.02 0.61
CA ARG A 170 -7.25 6.61 0.22
C ARG A 170 -8.70 6.30 -0.14
N THR A 171 -9.66 6.78 0.66
CA THR A 171 -11.09 6.49 0.44
C THR A 171 -11.58 7.06 -0.89
N GLU A 172 -11.11 8.25 -1.27
CA GLU A 172 -11.47 8.87 -2.55
C GLU A 172 -10.73 8.23 -3.75
N THR A 173 -9.43 7.97 -3.66
CA THR A 173 -8.68 7.32 -4.76
C THR A 173 -9.08 5.86 -4.98
N PHE A 174 -9.39 5.10 -3.93
CA PHE A 174 -9.78 3.70 -4.07
C PHE A 174 -11.27 3.47 -4.37
N ALA A 175 -12.01 4.52 -4.78
CA ALA A 175 -13.36 4.39 -5.32
C ALA A 175 -13.40 3.41 -6.53
N LEU A 176 -14.53 2.71 -6.71
CA LEU A 176 -14.61 1.50 -7.55
C LEU A 176 -14.30 1.75 -9.04
N GLU A 177 -14.64 2.94 -9.52
CA GLU A 177 -14.38 3.42 -10.88
C GLU A 177 -12.89 3.68 -11.13
N ASN A 178 -12.23 4.44 -10.24
CA ASN A 178 -10.78 4.64 -10.25
C ASN A 178 -10.06 3.29 -10.12
N HIS A 179 -10.61 2.40 -9.28
CA HIS A 179 -10.06 1.08 -9.06
C HIS A 179 -10.02 0.26 -10.36
N LYS A 180 -11.16 0.06 -11.03
CA LYS A 180 -11.22 -0.72 -12.28
C LYS A 180 -10.34 -0.10 -13.36
N LYS A 181 -10.32 1.23 -13.45
CA LYS A 181 -9.54 1.98 -14.44
C LYS A 181 -8.04 1.67 -14.33
N ALA A 182 -7.44 1.75 -13.15
CA ALA A 182 -5.99 1.52 -12.98
C ALA A 182 -5.53 0.09 -13.34
N TRP A 183 -6.38 -0.92 -13.11
CA TRP A 183 -6.10 -2.31 -13.48
C TRP A 183 -6.16 -2.56 -15.00
N ILE A 184 -7.03 -1.84 -15.71
CA ILE A 184 -7.10 -1.84 -17.17
C ILE A 184 -5.91 -1.05 -17.75
N GLU A 185 -5.61 0.14 -17.22
CA GLU A 185 -4.51 1.01 -17.70
C GLU A 185 -3.11 0.40 -17.52
N THR A 186 -2.94 -0.56 -16.61
CA THR A 186 -1.69 -1.32 -16.43
C THR A 186 -1.59 -2.58 -17.28
N GLY A 187 -2.70 -3.03 -17.89
CA GLY A 187 -2.77 -4.33 -18.56
C GLY A 187 -2.67 -5.53 -17.62
N CYS A 188 -2.83 -5.33 -16.30
CA CYS A 188 -2.75 -6.41 -15.32
C CYS A 188 -4.10 -7.12 -15.07
N PHE A 189 -5.23 -6.40 -15.16
CA PHE A 189 -6.55 -7.05 -15.07
C PHE A 189 -7.66 -6.28 -15.81
N PRO A 190 -8.28 -6.86 -16.86
CA PRO A 190 -7.93 -8.13 -17.49
C PRO A 190 -6.49 -8.10 -18.05
N PRO A 191 -5.80 -9.24 -18.14
CA PRO A 191 -4.46 -9.30 -18.72
C PRO A 191 -4.44 -8.80 -20.17
N ASP A 192 -3.56 -7.84 -20.46
CA ASP A 192 -3.31 -7.28 -21.78
C ASP A 192 -1.80 -7.16 -22.00
N GLU A 193 -1.27 -8.09 -22.80
CA GLU A 193 0.15 -8.16 -23.13
C GLU A 193 0.61 -6.96 -23.96
N ASP A 194 -0.20 -6.44 -24.89
CA ASP A 194 0.19 -5.30 -25.74
C ASP A 194 0.35 -4.03 -24.90
N THR A 195 -0.55 -3.79 -23.94
CA THR A 195 -0.41 -2.70 -22.98
C THR A 195 0.84 -2.85 -22.11
N LEU A 196 1.14 -4.06 -21.62
CA LEU A 196 2.34 -4.34 -20.83
C LEU A 196 3.64 -4.13 -21.64
N TYR A 197 3.72 -4.68 -22.86
CA TYR A 197 4.87 -4.52 -23.76
C TYR A 197 5.08 -3.06 -24.17
N LYS A 198 4.01 -2.34 -24.51
CA LYS A 198 4.06 -0.92 -24.83
C LYS A 198 4.68 -0.12 -23.70
N GLN A 199 4.19 -0.28 -22.48
CA GLN A 199 4.71 0.46 -21.31
C GLN A 199 6.16 0.10 -20.98
N ALA A 200 6.53 -1.18 -21.09
CA ALA A 200 7.91 -1.63 -20.89
C ALA A 200 8.89 -1.01 -21.90
N ASN A 201 8.46 -0.80 -23.14
CA ASN A 201 9.27 -0.16 -24.19
C ASN A 201 9.31 1.37 -24.02
N GLU A 202 8.18 2.04 -23.79
CA GLU A 202 8.10 3.50 -23.62
C GLU A 202 8.87 3.99 -22.38
N LYS A 203 8.77 3.27 -21.25
CA LYS A 203 9.34 3.72 -19.97
C LYS A 203 10.79 3.27 -19.74
N ARG A 204 11.29 2.25 -20.48
CA ARG A 204 12.72 1.84 -20.50
C ARG A 204 13.70 3.00 -20.77
N ILE A 205 13.24 4.05 -21.44
CA ILE A 205 14.03 5.24 -21.81
C ILE A 205 14.38 6.11 -20.59
N LYS A 206 13.70 5.97 -19.43
CA LYS A 206 13.93 6.79 -18.23
C LYS A 206 14.37 5.94 -17.03
N LYS A 207 15.68 5.88 -16.77
CA LYS A 207 16.24 5.26 -15.54
C LYS A 207 15.62 5.89 -14.28
N PRO A 208 14.95 5.11 -13.41
CA PRO A 208 14.41 5.63 -12.14
C PRO A 208 15.52 6.02 -11.16
N LYS A 209 15.31 7.10 -10.40
CA LYS A 209 16.14 7.45 -9.24
C LYS A 209 15.55 6.82 -7.97
N SER A 210 15.89 5.56 -7.73
CA SER A 210 15.84 4.87 -6.43
C SER A 210 14.56 5.05 -5.58
N GLN A 211 13.56 4.16 -5.75
CA GLN A 211 12.40 4.05 -4.86
C GLN A 211 12.07 2.55 -4.58
N TRP A 212 11.31 2.29 -3.50
CA TRP A 212 10.96 0.95 -3.01
C TRP A 212 9.47 0.61 -3.31
N VAL A 213 9.08 -0.66 -3.18
CA VAL A 213 7.97 -1.28 -3.97
C VAL A 213 7.09 -2.26 -3.15
N ILE A 214 5.75 -2.29 -3.34
CA ILE A 214 4.69 -3.39 -3.26
C ILE A 214 3.34 -2.75 -3.73
N MET A 215 2.25 -3.38 -4.23
CA MET A 215 1.77 -4.78 -4.33
C MET A 215 0.49 -4.88 -5.20
N ALA A 216 0.01 -6.09 -5.55
CA ALA A 216 -1.39 -6.32 -5.96
C ALA A 216 -1.91 -7.76 -5.71
N VAL A 217 -3.24 -7.99 -5.76
CA VAL A 217 -3.95 -9.28 -5.51
C VAL A 217 -5.09 -9.53 -6.53
#